data_AF-A0A9W6Z9W0-F1
#
_entry.id   AF-A0A9W6Z9W0-F1
#
_cell.length_a   1.000
_cell.length_b   1.000
_cell.length_c   1.000
_cell.angle_alpha   90.00
_cell.angle_beta   90.00
_cell.angle_gamma   90.00
#
_symmetry.space_group_name_H-M   'P 1'
#
loop_
_entity.id
_entity.type
_entity.pdbx_description
1 polymer ?
#
loop_
_entity_poly.entity_id
_entity_poly.type
_entity_poly.pdbx_seq_one_letter_code
_entity_poly.pdbx_strand_id
1 'polypeptide(L)'
;MPYTRQKSSYTTHSYVQNSTLFEQSLDIYHPSAPSKSLPTVILVVGSGWMGHRSIIYAGCSWWNAKGPRTIASTGATCVCVRHKGAFPVVDSRVVVALAGFAGLYTKSLVHAVAMAAGIYMGWTLMRRGSATLENMMEDVATAIEYIKDREDINTDNVVLGGYSSGGHVLTSLLNRPDILKKKNLPAKVSDLCNGVLLLSGVLGTEPSPTSKKPRWFTDIVVKSVWGSEADKVPSPVHKMLSYKPKSKTKDLPPHLLVGCGSETFGIPLLDTFFCRDDYAAAVKRAGGVVETILVSANHWTVLDCDELFVKLFDKFVVEGWPKVK
;
A
#
# COMPACT_ATOMS: atom_id res chain seq x y z
N MET A 1 -9.53 -24.51 -19.18
CA MET A 1 -8.44 -24.06 -20.08
C MET A 1 -7.23 -23.75 -19.21
N PRO A 2 -5.99 -24.08 -19.61
CA PRO A 2 -4.81 -23.70 -18.83
C PRO A 2 -4.69 -22.18 -18.79
N TYR A 3 -4.47 -21.61 -17.59
CA TYR A 3 -4.22 -20.18 -17.43
C TYR A 3 -2.82 -19.87 -17.97
N THR A 4 -2.74 -19.03 -19.00
CA THR A 4 -1.45 -18.59 -19.59
C THR A 4 -1.21 -17.13 -19.22
N ARG A 5 -0.11 -16.84 -18.52
CA ARG A 5 0.30 -15.46 -18.22
C ARG A 5 0.62 -14.72 -19.52
N GLN A 6 -0.01 -13.57 -19.72
CA GLN A 6 0.35 -12.68 -20.83
C GLN A 6 1.71 -12.03 -20.56
N LYS A 7 2.48 -11.76 -21.62
CA LYS A 7 3.66 -10.90 -21.52
C LYS A 7 3.20 -9.46 -21.31
N SER A 8 3.97 -8.68 -20.56
CA SER A 8 3.71 -7.24 -20.37
C SER A 8 4.98 -6.44 -20.63
N SER A 9 4.84 -5.28 -21.28
CA SER A 9 5.86 -4.22 -21.29
C SER A 9 5.52 -3.18 -20.23
N TYR A 10 6.44 -2.27 -19.91
CA TYR A 10 6.11 -1.12 -19.06
C TYR A 10 6.83 0.16 -19.51
N THR A 11 6.24 1.29 -19.17
CA THR A 11 6.83 2.63 -19.34
C THR A 11 6.81 3.38 -18.01
N THR A 12 7.83 4.19 -17.73
CA THR A 12 7.96 4.97 -16.49
C THR A 12 7.69 6.45 -16.75
N HIS A 13 6.88 7.07 -15.90
CA HIS A 13 6.50 8.47 -16.03
C HIS A 13 6.63 9.18 -14.69
N SER A 14 7.25 10.35 -14.67
CA SER A 14 7.31 11.22 -13.48
C SER A 14 6.14 12.20 -13.52
N TYR A 15 5.29 12.16 -12.50
CA TYR A 15 4.13 13.05 -12.39
C TYR A 15 4.43 14.31 -11.53
N VAL A 16 5.63 14.38 -10.92
CA VAL A 16 6.18 15.60 -10.33
C VAL A 16 7.57 15.86 -10.91
N GLN A 17 7.72 16.99 -11.58
CA GLN A 17 9.01 17.43 -12.11
C GLN A 17 9.94 17.87 -10.96
N ASN A 18 11.23 17.56 -11.06
CA ASN A 18 12.29 18.03 -10.15
C ASN A 18 12.21 17.54 -8.69
N SER A 19 11.48 16.45 -8.40
CA SER A 19 11.58 15.83 -7.07
C SER A 19 12.93 15.12 -6.91
N THR A 20 13.80 15.65 -6.04
CA THR A 20 15.17 15.13 -5.86
C THR A 20 15.31 14.14 -4.71
N LEU A 21 14.35 14.13 -3.77
CA LEU A 21 14.48 13.35 -2.53
C LEU A 21 13.69 12.03 -2.57
N PHE A 22 12.57 11.98 -3.28
CA PHE A 22 11.70 10.81 -3.38
C PHE A 22 11.29 10.60 -4.82
N GLU A 23 11.22 9.35 -5.23
CA GLU A 23 10.67 9.00 -6.53
C GLU A 23 9.15 9.18 -6.50
N GLN A 24 8.67 10.16 -7.26
CA GLN A 24 7.25 10.44 -7.50
C GLN A 24 6.96 10.15 -8.96
N SER A 25 6.83 8.86 -9.24
CA SER A 25 6.67 8.33 -10.58
C SER A 25 5.68 7.18 -10.57
N LEU A 26 5.21 6.83 -11.75
CA LEU A 26 4.39 5.66 -11.98
C LEU A 26 4.99 4.82 -13.09
N ASP A 27 4.75 3.52 -13.03
CA ASP A 27 4.97 2.62 -14.16
C ASP A 27 3.63 2.18 -14.72
N ILE A 28 3.46 2.25 -16.04
CA ILE A 28 2.28 1.74 -16.73
C ILE A 28 2.67 0.41 -17.35
N TYR A 29 2.06 -0.67 -16.86
CA TYR A 29 2.24 -2.03 -17.38
C TYR A 29 1.18 -2.31 -18.44
N HIS A 30 1.63 -2.52 -19.67
CA HIS A 30 0.78 -2.81 -20.82
C HIS A 30 0.80 -4.31 -21.10
N PRO A 31 -0.34 -5.01 -21.02
CA PRO A 31 -0.43 -6.40 -21.48
C PRO A 31 -0.21 -6.47 -23.00
N SER A 32 0.32 -7.60 -23.48
CA SER A 32 0.53 -7.82 -24.92
C SER A 32 -0.76 -7.84 -25.75
N ALA A 33 -1.89 -8.16 -25.11
CA ALA A 33 -3.21 -8.15 -25.71
C ALA A 33 -4.21 -7.46 -24.75
N PRO A 34 -4.20 -6.11 -24.68
CA PRO A 34 -5.05 -5.37 -23.77
C PRO A 34 -6.52 -5.58 -24.13
N SER A 35 -7.33 -5.96 -23.15
CA SER A 35 -8.78 -5.98 -23.33
C SER A 35 -9.38 -4.67 -22.82
N LYS A 36 -10.08 -3.95 -23.70
CA LYS A 36 -10.82 -2.73 -23.32
C LYS A 36 -11.95 -2.99 -22.32
N SER A 37 -12.40 -4.24 -22.19
CA SER A 37 -13.46 -4.61 -21.23
C SER A 37 -12.94 -4.81 -19.81
N LEU A 38 -11.62 -4.98 -19.63
CA LEU A 38 -11.01 -5.20 -18.33
C LEU A 38 -10.73 -3.85 -17.65
N PRO A 39 -10.75 -3.79 -16.31
CA PRO A 39 -10.46 -2.57 -15.60
C PRO A 39 -9.00 -2.15 -15.75
N THR A 40 -8.74 -0.84 -15.70
CA THR A 40 -7.42 -0.32 -15.36
C THR A 40 -7.26 -0.39 -13.85
N VAL A 41 -6.20 -1.03 -13.38
CA VAL A 41 -5.88 -1.10 -11.95
C VAL A 41 -4.83 -0.05 -11.61
N ILE A 42 -5.14 0.91 -10.75
CA ILE A 42 -4.17 1.86 -10.21
C ILE A 42 -3.66 1.32 -8.87
N LEU A 43 -2.51 0.65 -8.88
CA LEU A 43 -1.94 -0.03 -7.71
C LEU A 43 -0.95 0.87 -6.97
N VAL A 44 -1.29 1.30 -5.76
CA VAL A 44 -0.41 1.98 -4.81
C VAL A 44 0.46 0.94 -4.10
N VAL A 45 1.75 0.90 -4.41
CA VAL A 45 2.68 -0.08 -3.83
C VAL A 45 3.19 0.37 -2.47
N GLY A 46 3.27 -0.58 -1.53
CA GLY A 46 3.79 -0.36 -0.19
C GLY A 46 5.28 -0.65 -0.05
N SER A 47 5.90 -0.06 0.97
CA SER A 47 7.30 -0.28 1.36
C SER A 47 7.51 -0.07 2.86
N GLY A 48 6.53 -0.49 3.68
CA GLY A 48 6.54 -0.22 5.12
C GLY A 48 6.56 1.28 5.44
N TRP A 49 5.88 2.08 4.62
CA TRP A 49 5.87 3.56 4.67
C TRP A 49 7.25 4.22 4.50
N MET A 50 8.31 3.49 4.15
CA MET A 50 9.63 4.08 3.90
C MET A 50 9.65 4.89 2.59
N GLY A 51 8.66 4.70 1.72
CA GLY A 51 8.56 5.32 0.41
C GLY A 51 9.61 4.79 -0.57
N HIS A 52 9.71 5.48 -1.71
CA HIS A 52 10.56 5.07 -2.82
C HIS A 52 11.74 6.03 -2.97
N ARG A 53 12.68 6.02 -2.03
CA ARG A 53 13.99 6.62 -2.29
C ARG A 53 14.73 5.78 -3.32
N SER A 54 15.38 6.41 -4.27
CA SER A 54 16.10 5.74 -5.36
C SER A 54 17.00 4.59 -4.89
N ILE A 55 17.76 4.78 -3.81
CA ILE A 55 18.66 3.74 -3.27
C ILE A 55 17.92 2.55 -2.65
N ILE A 56 16.87 2.79 -1.86
CA ILE A 56 16.06 1.71 -1.26
C ILE A 56 15.27 1.01 -2.35
N TYR A 57 14.71 1.78 -3.27
CA TYR A 57 13.94 1.26 -4.38
C TYR A 57 14.80 0.41 -5.31
N ALA A 58 16.06 0.78 -5.57
CA ALA A 58 16.95 -0.05 -6.38
C ALA A 58 17.02 -1.49 -5.86
N GLY A 59 17.12 -1.68 -4.53
CA GLY A 59 17.15 -2.99 -3.89
C GLY A 59 15.80 -3.74 -3.85
N CYS A 60 14.68 -3.01 -3.89
CA CYS A 60 13.33 -3.58 -3.79
C CYS A 60 12.49 -3.49 -5.08
N SER A 61 13.07 -2.98 -6.16
CA SER A 61 12.38 -2.68 -7.43
C SER A 61 11.81 -3.94 -8.07
N TRP A 62 12.56 -5.04 -8.02
CA TRP A 62 12.12 -6.35 -8.51
C TRP A 62 10.83 -6.80 -7.83
N TRP A 63 10.71 -6.57 -6.52
CA TRP A 63 9.55 -6.95 -5.71
C TRP A 63 8.33 -6.10 -6.03
N ASN A 64 8.53 -4.78 -6.12
CA ASN A 64 7.49 -3.82 -6.48
C ASN A 64 6.96 -4.03 -7.91
N ALA A 65 7.78 -4.55 -8.82
CA ALA A 65 7.36 -4.88 -10.18
C ALA A 65 6.53 -6.17 -10.28
N LYS A 66 6.60 -7.09 -9.30
CA LYS A 66 5.87 -8.37 -9.39
C LYS A 66 4.36 -8.21 -9.37
N GLY A 67 3.83 -7.38 -8.47
CA GLY A 67 2.39 -7.17 -8.32
C GLY A 67 1.74 -6.62 -9.60
N PRO A 68 2.22 -5.47 -10.12
CA PRO A 68 1.75 -4.92 -11.38
C PRO A 68 1.88 -5.87 -12.57
N ARG A 69 2.98 -6.64 -12.67
CA ARG A 69 3.14 -7.66 -13.72
C ARG A 69 2.13 -8.78 -13.59
N THR A 70 1.84 -9.25 -12.38
CA THR A 70 0.84 -10.28 -12.13
C THR A 70 -0.56 -9.81 -12.53
N ILE A 71 -0.92 -8.54 -12.22
CA ILE A 71 -2.16 -7.92 -12.69
C ILE A 71 -2.15 -7.79 -14.21
N ALA A 72 -1.08 -7.25 -14.80
CA ALA A 72 -0.99 -7.09 -16.25
C ALA A 72 -1.04 -8.43 -17.01
N SER A 73 -0.54 -9.50 -16.40
CA SER A 73 -0.61 -10.85 -16.97
C SER A 73 -2.04 -11.35 -17.16
N THR A 74 -3.05 -10.76 -16.51
CA THR A 74 -4.48 -11.09 -16.72
C THR A 74 -5.08 -10.39 -17.95
N GLY A 75 -4.33 -9.53 -18.63
CA GLY A 75 -4.81 -8.71 -19.74
C GLY A 75 -5.35 -7.33 -19.33
N ALA A 76 -5.32 -7.00 -18.04
CA ALA A 76 -5.67 -5.67 -17.53
C ALA A 76 -4.48 -4.71 -17.64
N THR A 77 -4.74 -3.40 -17.82
CA THR A 77 -3.68 -2.40 -17.65
C THR A 77 -3.44 -2.17 -16.16
N CYS A 78 -2.18 -2.17 -15.72
CA CYS A 78 -1.84 -1.84 -14.34
C CYS A 78 -0.97 -0.59 -14.28
N VAL A 79 -1.41 0.43 -13.56
CA VAL A 79 -0.62 1.63 -13.25
C VAL A 79 -0.09 1.50 -11.84
N CYS A 80 1.22 1.26 -11.71
CA CYS A 80 1.90 1.15 -10.43
C CYS A 80 2.32 2.54 -9.94
N VAL A 81 1.72 3.02 -8.87
CA VAL A 81 2.02 4.33 -8.28
C VAL A 81 3.04 4.19 -7.16
N ARG A 82 4.19 4.85 -7.32
CA ARG A 82 5.19 5.01 -6.26
C ARG A 82 4.97 6.35 -5.57
N HIS A 83 4.94 6.34 -4.24
CA HIS A 83 4.69 7.53 -3.45
C HIS A 83 5.84 7.84 -2.47
N LYS A 84 5.85 9.06 -1.93
CA LYS A 84 6.75 9.54 -0.88
C LYS A 84 6.74 8.66 0.37
N GLY A 85 7.80 8.76 1.16
CA GLY A 85 8.05 7.94 2.35
C GLY A 85 8.15 8.72 3.65
N ALA A 86 7.64 8.17 4.74
CA ALA A 86 7.81 8.70 6.08
C ALA A 86 9.23 8.51 6.59
N PHE A 87 9.91 7.42 6.19
CA PHE A 87 11.21 6.99 6.73
C PHE A 87 11.22 6.82 8.26
N PRO A 88 11.68 5.69 8.81
CA PRO A 88 11.57 5.47 10.25
C PRO A 88 12.32 6.54 11.06
N VAL A 89 11.68 6.97 12.15
CA VAL A 89 12.27 7.77 13.22
C VAL A 89 13.03 6.84 14.15
N VAL A 90 14.37 6.89 14.07
CA VAL A 90 15.20 6.17 15.05
C VAL A 90 15.31 7.04 16.30
N ASP A 91 14.77 6.54 17.41
CA ASP A 91 14.94 7.16 18.73
C ASP A 91 16.44 7.21 19.07
N SER A 92 16.92 8.38 19.53
CA SER A 92 18.32 8.56 19.90
C SER A 92 18.77 7.56 20.98
N ARG A 93 17.87 7.10 21.85
CA ARG A 93 18.14 6.05 22.84
C ARG A 93 18.45 4.71 22.19
N VAL A 94 17.78 4.38 21.08
CA VAL A 94 18.06 3.15 20.31
C VAL A 94 19.45 3.24 19.69
N VAL A 95 19.82 4.40 19.14
CA VAL A 95 21.19 4.62 18.64
C VAL A 95 22.22 4.45 19.75
N VAL A 96 22.00 5.06 20.91
CA VAL A 96 22.89 4.95 22.07
C VAL A 96 23.00 3.50 22.54
N ALA A 97 21.89 2.75 22.57
CA ALA A 97 21.91 1.34 22.92
C ALA A 97 22.72 0.51 21.90
N LEU A 98 22.48 0.70 20.59
CA LEU A 98 23.25 0.04 19.53
C LEU A 98 24.74 0.41 19.59
N ALA A 99 25.06 1.67 19.92
CA ALA A 99 26.43 2.12 20.15
C ALA A 99 27.07 1.38 21.33
N GLY A 100 26.34 1.23 22.44
CA GLY A 100 26.79 0.47 23.60
C GLY A 100 27.10 -0.99 23.25
N PHE A 101 26.18 -1.66 22.55
CA PHE A 101 26.39 -3.04 22.07
C PHE A 101 27.58 -3.16 21.11
N ALA A 102 27.73 -2.24 20.16
CA ALA A 102 28.88 -2.19 19.27
C ALA A 102 30.19 -1.96 20.05
N GLY A 103 30.17 -1.15 21.11
CA GLY A 103 31.32 -0.88 21.98
C GLY A 103 31.79 -2.10 22.76
N LEU A 104 30.85 -2.95 23.19
CA LEU A 104 31.18 -4.25 23.79
C LEU A 104 31.89 -5.16 22.77
N TYR A 105 31.48 -5.11 21.50
CA TYR A 105 32.07 -5.93 20.44
C TYR A 105 33.43 -5.44 19.96
N THR A 106 33.60 -4.12 19.75
CA THR A 106 34.85 -3.53 19.24
C THR A 106 35.92 -3.36 20.32
N LYS A 107 35.58 -3.56 21.60
CA LYS A 107 36.43 -3.26 22.77
C LYS A 107 36.95 -1.82 22.79
N SER A 108 36.31 -0.92 22.06
CA SER A 108 36.69 0.50 21.98
C SER A 108 35.45 1.38 21.92
N LEU A 109 35.20 2.08 23.03
CA LEU A 109 34.06 2.99 23.15
C LEU A 109 34.12 4.11 22.12
N VAL A 110 35.32 4.62 21.81
CA VAL A 110 35.50 5.70 20.81
C VAL A 110 35.06 5.24 19.42
N HIS A 111 35.50 4.05 18.97
CA HIS A 111 35.09 3.52 17.67
C HIS A 111 33.60 3.26 17.61
N ALA A 112 33.02 2.73 18.68
CA ALA A 112 31.58 2.46 18.72
C ALA A 112 30.73 3.73 18.73
N VAL A 113 31.13 4.76 19.47
CA VAL A 113 30.49 6.08 19.44
C VAL A 113 30.61 6.71 18.05
N ALA A 114 31.80 6.65 17.42
CA ALA A 114 32.00 7.17 16.07
C ALA A 114 31.15 6.44 15.02
N MET A 115 31.08 5.10 15.07
CA MET A 115 30.22 4.32 14.19
C MET A 115 28.74 4.64 14.41
N ALA A 116 28.29 4.72 15.66
CA ALA A 116 26.90 5.05 15.96
C ALA A 116 26.52 6.47 15.55
N ALA A 117 27.41 7.44 15.76
CA ALA A 117 27.24 8.80 15.27
C ALA A 117 27.19 8.84 13.73
N GLY A 118 28.04 8.08 13.06
CA GLY A 118 28.04 7.92 11.60
C GLY A 118 26.73 7.29 11.08
N ILE A 119 26.26 6.21 11.70
CA ILE A 119 24.98 5.55 11.37
C ILE A 119 23.82 6.51 11.61
N TYR A 120 23.80 7.21 12.75
CA TYR A 120 22.73 8.17 13.06
C TYR A 120 22.72 9.36 12.13
N MET A 121 23.90 9.91 11.79
CA MET A 121 24.03 10.97 10.80
C MET A 121 23.57 10.50 9.43
N GLY A 122 24.02 9.33 8.97
CA GLY A 122 23.56 8.70 7.73
C GLY A 122 22.05 8.48 7.71
N TRP A 123 21.48 7.99 8.81
CA TRP A 123 20.04 7.79 8.95
C TRP A 123 19.26 9.10 8.91
N THR A 124 19.77 10.14 9.59
CA THR A 124 19.16 11.48 9.60
C THR A 124 19.18 12.11 8.21
N LEU A 125 20.28 11.94 7.47
CA LEU A 125 20.38 12.36 6.07
C LEU A 125 19.39 11.60 5.19
N MET A 126 19.28 10.28 5.36
CA MET A 126 18.26 9.46 4.67
C MET A 126 16.83 9.81 5.07
N ARG A 127 16.60 10.45 6.21
CA ARG A 127 15.27 10.92 6.61
C ARG A 127 14.92 12.28 6.02
N ARG A 128 15.88 13.11 5.62
CA ARG A 128 15.62 14.48 5.15
C ARG A 128 14.57 14.54 4.04
N GLY A 129 13.44 15.21 4.31
CA GLY A 129 12.30 15.30 3.38
C GLY A 129 11.24 14.22 3.57
N SER A 130 11.33 13.41 4.65
CA SER A 130 10.30 12.47 5.09
C SER A 130 8.90 13.09 5.01
N ALA A 131 7.97 12.36 4.40
CA ALA A 131 6.58 12.75 4.25
C ALA A 131 5.76 12.39 5.49
N THR A 132 4.84 13.27 5.88
CA THR A 132 3.72 12.87 6.75
C THR A 132 2.77 11.95 5.99
N LEU A 133 1.86 11.26 6.69
CA LEU A 133 0.85 10.46 6.01
C LEU A 133 -0.03 11.32 5.10
N GLU A 134 -0.34 12.54 5.51
CA GLU A 134 -1.07 13.50 4.68
C GLU A 134 -0.31 13.82 3.40
N ASN A 135 1.00 14.06 3.46
CA ASN A 135 1.80 14.25 2.25
C ASN A 135 1.82 13.01 1.35
N MET A 136 1.79 11.79 1.91
CA MET A 136 1.66 10.56 1.10
C MET A 136 0.29 10.47 0.42
N MET A 137 -0.79 10.78 1.13
CA MET A 137 -2.15 10.78 0.57
C MET A 137 -2.30 11.84 -0.52
N GLU A 138 -1.78 13.04 -0.32
CA GLU A 138 -1.75 14.10 -1.34
C GLU A 138 -0.95 13.69 -2.58
N ASP A 139 0.17 12.97 -2.39
CA ASP A 139 1.00 12.46 -3.48
C ASP A 139 0.28 11.39 -4.30
N VAL A 140 -0.37 10.41 -3.64
CA VAL A 140 -1.22 9.42 -4.31
C VAL A 140 -2.39 10.08 -5.03
N ALA A 141 -3.03 11.08 -4.43
CA ALA A 141 -4.12 11.83 -5.07
C ALA A 141 -3.62 12.58 -6.32
N THR A 142 -2.44 13.19 -6.27
CA THR A 142 -1.82 13.79 -7.46
C THR A 142 -1.49 12.77 -8.54
N ALA A 143 -1.04 11.56 -8.17
CA ALA A 143 -0.83 10.49 -9.16
C ALA A 143 -2.15 10.08 -9.82
N ILE A 144 -3.25 9.96 -9.06
CA ILE A 144 -4.57 9.64 -9.61
C ILE A 144 -5.08 10.75 -10.53
N GLU A 145 -4.96 12.02 -10.13
CA GLU A 145 -5.29 13.19 -10.98
C GLU A 145 -4.50 13.14 -12.29
N TYR A 146 -3.19 12.94 -12.22
CA TYR A 146 -2.32 12.80 -13.40
C TYR A 146 -2.74 11.64 -14.30
N ILE A 147 -3.15 10.50 -13.76
CA ILE A 147 -3.63 9.34 -14.54
C ILE A 147 -4.96 9.66 -15.24
N LYS A 148 -5.85 10.43 -14.60
CA LYS A 148 -7.15 10.78 -15.18
C LYS A 148 -7.03 11.64 -16.44
N ASP A 149 -6.00 12.48 -16.51
CA ASP A 149 -5.77 13.39 -17.63
C ASP A 149 -5.03 12.73 -18.80
N ARG A 150 -4.71 11.43 -18.71
CA ARG A 150 -3.96 10.70 -19.74
C ARG A 150 -4.86 9.99 -20.72
N GLU A 151 -4.67 10.29 -22.01
CA GLU A 151 -5.41 9.68 -23.12
C GLU A 151 -5.02 8.21 -23.40
N ASP A 152 -3.82 7.79 -22.99
CA ASP A 152 -3.31 6.42 -23.21
C ASP A 152 -3.78 5.42 -22.15
N ILE A 153 -4.55 5.86 -21.16
CA ILE A 153 -5.07 5.03 -20.06
C ILE A 153 -6.60 5.05 -20.11
N ASN A 154 -7.23 3.87 -20.14
CA ASN A 154 -8.67 3.78 -20.00
C ASN A 154 -9.09 4.09 -18.56
N THR A 155 -9.77 5.21 -18.34
CA THR A 155 -10.21 5.66 -17.02
C THR A 155 -11.72 5.51 -16.79
N ASP A 156 -12.45 4.91 -17.74
CA ASP A 156 -13.90 4.65 -17.63
C ASP A 156 -14.22 3.48 -16.67
N ASN A 157 -13.27 2.57 -16.50
CA ASN A 157 -13.39 1.40 -15.63
C ASN A 157 -12.12 1.26 -14.78
N VAL A 158 -12.10 1.89 -13.61
CA VAL A 158 -10.94 1.99 -12.73
C VAL A 158 -11.15 1.19 -11.45
N VAL A 159 -10.16 0.36 -11.11
CA VAL A 159 -10.03 -0.26 -9.78
C VAL A 159 -8.86 0.39 -9.07
N LEU A 160 -9.11 0.95 -7.88
CA LEU A 160 -8.04 1.48 -7.03
C LEU A 160 -7.46 0.35 -6.18
N GLY A 161 -6.18 0.10 -6.37
CA GLY A 161 -5.44 -0.99 -5.74
C GLY A 161 -4.45 -0.50 -4.68
N GLY A 162 -4.25 -1.27 -3.62
CA GLY A 162 -3.19 -1.01 -2.66
C GLY A 162 -2.52 -2.29 -2.16
N TYR A 163 -1.19 -2.29 -2.13
CA TYR A 163 -0.38 -3.39 -1.60
C TYR A 163 0.31 -3.01 -0.30
N SER A 164 0.28 -3.86 0.72
CA SER A 164 1.01 -3.63 1.99
C SER A 164 0.69 -2.24 2.59
N SER A 165 1.71 -1.46 2.97
CA SER A 165 1.54 -0.07 3.43
C SER A 165 0.92 0.86 2.38
N GLY A 166 0.97 0.54 1.09
CA GLY A 166 0.28 1.27 0.04
C GLY A 166 -1.24 1.08 0.11
N GLY A 167 -1.70 -0.10 0.56
CA GLY A 167 -3.09 -0.35 0.97
C GLY A 167 -3.52 0.57 2.12
N HIS A 168 -2.65 0.79 3.09
CA HIS A 168 -2.91 1.74 4.18
C HIS A 168 -3.06 3.18 3.67
N VAL A 169 -2.13 3.65 2.85
CA VAL A 169 -2.15 5.01 2.30
C VAL A 169 -3.38 5.22 1.43
N LEU A 170 -3.68 4.29 0.52
CA LEU A 170 -4.85 4.37 -0.34
C LEU A 170 -6.14 4.41 0.47
N THR A 171 -6.36 3.45 1.37
CA THR A 171 -7.60 3.39 2.15
C THR A 171 -7.77 4.58 3.08
N SER A 172 -6.67 5.16 3.58
CA SER A 172 -6.69 6.42 4.32
C SER A 172 -7.13 7.58 3.42
N LEU A 173 -6.59 7.67 2.20
CA LEU A 173 -6.98 8.69 1.22
C LEU A 173 -8.47 8.60 0.84
N LEU A 174 -9.00 7.39 0.65
CA LEU A 174 -10.43 7.19 0.34
C LEU A 174 -11.37 7.72 1.43
N ASN A 175 -10.86 7.94 2.65
CA ASN A 175 -11.60 8.54 3.76
C ASN A 175 -11.34 10.05 3.92
N ARG A 176 -10.65 10.70 2.98
CA ARG A 176 -10.26 12.12 3.00
C ARG A 176 -10.85 12.88 1.81
N PRO A 177 -12.18 13.16 1.82
CA PRO A 177 -12.84 13.88 0.73
C PRO A 177 -12.29 15.30 0.54
N ASP A 178 -11.68 15.88 1.57
CA ASP A 178 -11.00 17.18 1.51
C ASP A 178 -9.73 17.13 0.65
N ILE A 179 -8.91 16.08 0.77
CA ILE A 179 -7.72 15.88 -0.09
C ILE A 179 -8.14 15.58 -1.53
N LEU A 180 -9.15 14.72 -1.72
CA LEU A 180 -9.67 14.40 -3.06
C LEU A 180 -10.18 15.65 -3.78
N LYS A 181 -11.01 16.47 -3.11
CA LYS A 181 -11.51 17.73 -3.69
C LYS A 181 -10.39 18.70 -4.05
N LYS A 182 -9.35 18.81 -3.21
CA LYS A 182 -8.18 19.66 -3.46
C LYS A 182 -7.43 19.26 -4.75
N LYS A 183 -7.57 18.01 -5.21
CA LYS A 183 -6.96 17.45 -6.43
C LYS A 183 -7.97 17.24 -7.56
N ASN A 184 -9.08 17.98 -7.54
CA ASN A 184 -10.15 17.87 -8.55
C ASN A 184 -10.70 16.43 -8.72
N LEU A 185 -10.56 15.59 -7.69
CA LEU A 185 -11.06 14.22 -7.68
C LEU A 185 -12.46 14.19 -7.04
N PRO A 186 -13.35 13.29 -7.50
CA PRO A 186 -14.64 13.08 -6.87
C PRO A 186 -14.51 12.80 -5.37
N ALA A 187 -15.29 13.52 -4.56
CA ALA A 187 -15.28 13.37 -3.11
C ALA A 187 -15.92 12.05 -2.65
N LYS A 188 -16.84 11.51 -3.46
CA LYS A 188 -17.44 10.20 -3.25
C LYS A 188 -16.59 9.15 -3.95
N VAL A 189 -16.24 8.11 -3.21
CA VAL A 189 -15.35 7.05 -3.70
C VAL A 189 -15.99 6.24 -4.84
N SER A 190 -17.32 6.05 -4.80
CA SER A 190 -18.08 5.42 -5.88
C SER A 190 -17.99 6.15 -7.22
N ASP A 191 -17.79 7.47 -7.18
CA ASP A 191 -17.67 8.32 -8.36
C ASP A 191 -16.21 8.40 -8.83
N LEU A 192 -15.26 8.02 -7.96
CA LEU A 192 -13.84 7.99 -8.24
C LEU A 192 -13.39 6.67 -8.89
N CYS A 193 -14.03 5.55 -8.54
CA CYS A 193 -13.62 4.23 -9.01
C CYS A 193 -14.76 3.20 -8.97
N ASN A 194 -14.63 2.17 -9.80
CA ASN A 194 -15.56 1.05 -9.91
C ASN A 194 -15.29 -0.04 -8.85
N GLY A 195 -14.14 -0.01 -8.20
CA GLY A 195 -13.71 -1.06 -7.29
C GLY A 195 -12.48 -0.71 -6.46
N VAL A 196 -12.32 -1.43 -5.35
CA VAL A 196 -11.12 -1.39 -4.50
C VAL A 196 -10.47 -2.77 -4.42
N LEU A 197 -9.18 -2.86 -4.76
CA LEU A 197 -8.37 -4.07 -4.65
C LEU A 197 -7.32 -3.92 -3.55
N LEU A 198 -7.37 -4.74 -2.51
CA LEU A 198 -6.36 -4.70 -1.45
C LEU A 198 -5.56 -6.00 -1.45
N LEU A 199 -4.30 -5.93 -1.87
CA LEU A 199 -3.38 -7.06 -1.91
C LEU A 199 -2.55 -7.03 -0.63
N SER A 200 -2.88 -7.89 0.33
CA SER A 200 -2.20 -7.96 1.63
C SER A 200 -2.00 -6.54 2.20
N GLY A 201 -3.08 -5.76 2.22
CA GLY A 201 -3.03 -4.36 2.63
C GLY A 201 -2.86 -4.23 4.14
N VAL A 202 -2.07 -3.28 4.59
CA VAL A 202 -2.08 -2.86 6.00
C VAL A 202 -3.36 -2.04 6.22
N LEU A 203 -4.29 -2.57 7.00
CA LEU A 203 -5.59 -1.95 7.27
C LEU A 203 -5.73 -1.53 8.74
N GLY A 204 -4.79 -1.89 9.61
CA GLY A 204 -4.75 -1.50 11.01
C GLY A 204 -3.41 -0.88 11.40
N THR A 205 -3.44 0.29 12.01
CA THR A 205 -2.30 0.88 12.76
C THR A 205 -2.47 0.75 14.27
N GLU A 206 -3.52 0.03 14.67
CA GLU A 206 -3.86 -0.35 16.02
C GLU A 206 -4.39 -1.77 15.95
N PRO A 207 -4.23 -2.60 17.00
CA PRO A 207 -4.81 -3.93 17.03
C PRO A 207 -6.31 -3.86 16.75
N SER A 208 -6.80 -4.74 15.86
CA SER A 208 -8.24 -4.84 15.62
C SER A 208 -9.02 -5.06 16.93
N PRO A 209 -10.26 -4.53 17.07
CA PRO A 209 -11.06 -4.72 18.28
C PRO A 209 -11.39 -6.19 18.60
N THR A 210 -11.31 -7.07 17.60
CA THR A 210 -11.52 -8.52 17.75
C THR A 210 -10.21 -9.26 18.06
N SER A 211 -9.06 -8.60 17.88
CA SER A 211 -7.75 -9.19 18.08
C SER A 211 -7.38 -9.20 19.56
N LYS A 212 -6.97 -10.37 20.06
CA LYS A 212 -6.36 -10.51 21.40
C LYS A 212 -4.86 -10.19 21.42
N LYS A 213 -4.28 -9.79 20.28
CA LYS A 213 -2.84 -9.56 20.15
C LYS A 213 -2.43 -8.30 20.92
N PRO A 214 -1.22 -8.28 21.50
CA PRO A 214 -0.79 -7.19 22.34
C PRO A 214 -0.57 -5.89 21.55
N ARG A 215 -1.03 -4.77 22.08
CA ARG A 215 -0.92 -3.44 21.46
C ARG A 215 0.50 -2.92 21.33
N TRP A 216 1.36 -3.24 22.30
CA TRP A 216 2.71 -2.67 22.40
C TRP A 216 3.54 -2.86 21.13
N PHE A 217 3.37 -3.99 20.42
CA PHE A 217 4.15 -4.26 19.22
C PHE A 217 3.74 -3.33 18.07
N THR A 218 2.43 -3.23 17.83
CA THR A 218 1.88 -2.29 16.84
C THR A 218 2.31 -0.87 17.15
N ASP A 219 2.22 -0.45 18.41
CA ASP A 219 2.65 0.87 18.85
C ASP A 219 4.13 1.11 18.59
N ILE A 220 5.02 0.13 18.83
CA ILE A 220 6.46 0.27 18.56
C ILE A 220 6.70 0.52 17.07
N VAL A 221 6.09 -0.25 16.18
CA VAL A 221 6.30 -0.08 14.73
C VAL A 221 5.74 1.26 14.28
N VAL A 222 4.51 1.61 14.66
CA VAL A 222 3.90 2.88 14.25
C VAL A 222 4.70 4.08 14.80
N LYS A 223 5.14 4.04 16.06
CA LYS A 223 6.01 5.08 16.65
C LYS A 223 7.38 5.14 15.98
N SER A 224 7.93 3.98 15.61
CA SER A 224 9.20 3.91 14.88
C SER A 224 9.08 4.47 13.46
N VAL A 225 7.91 4.40 12.81
CA VAL A 225 7.70 4.99 11.48
C VAL A 225 7.37 6.47 11.56
N TRP A 226 6.48 6.86 12.48
CA TRP A 226 5.83 8.17 12.48
C TRP A 226 6.30 9.11 13.61
N GLY A 227 7.08 8.61 14.56
CA GLY A 227 7.57 9.39 15.70
C GLY A 227 6.43 10.00 16.52
N SER A 228 6.49 11.32 16.75
CA SER A 228 5.47 12.07 17.48
C SER A 228 4.11 12.12 16.78
N GLU A 229 4.04 11.79 15.49
CA GLU A 229 2.80 11.80 14.72
C GLU A 229 2.06 10.46 14.77
N ALA A 230 2.60 9.44 15.46
CA ALA A 230 2.05 8.09 15.53
C ALA A 230 0.57 8.06 15.95
N ASP A 231 0.19 8.86 16.94
CA ASP A 231 -1.18 8.89 17.48
C ASP A 231 -2.19 9.55 16.50
N LYS A 232 -1.70 10.21 15.45
CA LYS A 232 -2.53 10.83 14.41
C LYS A 232 -2.71 9.92 13.19
N VAL A 233 -2.01 8.78 13.15
CA VAL A 233 -2.07 7.85 12.02
C VAL A 233 -3.38 7.07 12.09
N PRO A 234 -4.34 7.31 11.18
CA PRO A 234 -5.62 6.64 11.20
C PRO A 234 -5.45 5.14 11.00
N SER A 235 -6.35 4.37 11.58
CA SER A 235 -6.44 2.92 11.39
C SER A 235 -7.63 2.63 10.47
N PRO A 236 -7.44 2.32 9.18
CA PRO A 236 -8.53 2.16 8.21
C PRO A 236 -9.63 1.20 8.65
N VAL A 237 -9.27 0.09 9.30
CA VAL A 237 -10.21 -0.88 9.87
C VAL A 237 -11.06 -0.23 10.95
N HIS A 238 -10.47 0.49 11.91
CA HIS A 238 -11.25 1.17 12.97
C HIS A 238 -12.16 2.24 12.41
N LYS A 239 -11.69 2.99 11.40
CA LYS A 239 -12.52 3.98 10.71
C LYS A 239 -13.74 3.31 10.08
N MET A 240 -13.55 2.21 9.35
CA MET A 240 -14.64 1.45 8.73
C MET A 240 -15.56 0.79 9.77
N LEU A 241 -15.02 0.26 10.87
CA LEU A 241 -15.82 -0.32 11.97
C LEU A 241 -16.72 0.73 12.63
N SER A 242 -16.25 1.99 12.71
CA SER A 242 -17.00 3.13 13.26
C SER A 242 -17.99 3.77 12.27
N TYR A 243 -17.93 3.38 11.00
CA TYR A 243 -18.75 3.96 9.95
C TYR A 243 -20.24 3.66 10.21
N LYS A 244 -21.04 4.72 10.33
CA LYS A 244 -22.50 4.63 10.44
C LYS A 244 -23.11 5.09 9.12
N PRO A 245 -23.72 4.20 8.32
CA PRO A 245 -24.35 4.60 7.07
C PRO A 245 -25.46 5.59 7.38
N LYS A 246 -25.35 6.82 6.83
CA LYS A 246 -26.38 7.87 7.00
C LYS A 246 -27.62 7.61 6.16
N SER A 247 -27.52 6.72 5.17
CA SER A 247 -28.57 6.39 4.21
C SER A 247 -28.40 4.92 3.78
N LYS A 248 -29.47 4.28 3.28
CA LYS A 248 -29.41 2.94 2.68
C LYS A 248 -28.65 2.89 1.34
N THR A 249 -28.16 4.02 0.85
CA THR A 249 -27.41 4.07 -0.42
C THR A 249 -26.03 3.42 -0.30
N LYS A 250 -25.76 2.56 -1.28
CA LYS A 250 -24.53 1.79 -1.47
C LYS A 250 -23.43 2.69 -2.01
N ASP A 251 -22.94 3.61 -1.19
CA ASP A 251 -21.91 4.59 -1.59
C ASP A 251 -20.48 4.00 -1.56
N LEU A 252 -20.33 2.72 -1.19
CA LEU A 252 -19.05 2.02 -1.17
C LEU A 252 -18.87 1.21 -2.46
N PRO A 253 -17.79 1.42 -3.23
CA PRO A 253 -17.49 0.54 -4.35
C PRO A 253 -17.26 -0.90 -3.85
N PRO A 254 -17.47 -1.91 -4.70
CA PRO A 254 -17.14 -3.29 -4.36
C PRO A 254 -15.65 -3.46 -4.04
N HIS A 255 -15.36 -4.21 -2.98
CA HIS A 255 -14.01 -4.50 -2.50
C HIS A 255 -13.60 -5.94 -2.79
N LEU A 256 -12.37 -6.15 -3.25
CA LEU A 256 -11.71 -7.45 -3.29
C LEU A 256 -10.48 -7.40 -2.39
N LEU A 257 -10.49 -8.17 -1.30
CA LEU A 257 -9.38 -8.24 -0.35
C LEU A 257 -8.64 -9.56 -0.52
N VAL A 258 -7.40 -9.52 -0.98
CA VAL A 258 -6.54 -10.69 -1.09
C VAL A 258 -5.59 -10.69 0.09
N GLY A 259 -5.61 -11.74 0.90
CA GLY A 259 -4.66 -11.96 2.00
C GLY A 259 -3.74 -13.14 1.73
N CYS A 260 -2.68 -13.24 2.52
CA CYS A 260 -1.71 -14.33 2.46
C CYS A 260 -1.94 -15.32 3.61
N GLY A 261 -1.60 -16.60 3.43
CA GLY A 261 -1.60 -17.59 4.51
C GLY A 261 -0.60 -17.25 5.63
N SER A 262 0.42 -16.42 5.34
CA SER A 262 1.42 -15.94 6.30
C SER A 262 1.80 -14.48 6.03
N GLU A 263 1.09 -13.53 6.65
CA GLU A 263 1.14 -12.10 6.30
C GLU A 263 2.40 -11.35 6.75
N THR A 264 3.12 -11.79 7.79
CA THR A 264 4.37 -11.09 8.13
C THR A 264 5.46 -12.06 8.51
N PHE A 265 6.19 -12.53 7.49
CA PHE A 265 7.33 -13.45 7.64
C PHE A 265 6.96 -14.78 8.32
N GLY A 266 5.68 -15.14 8.38
CA GLY A 266 5.21 -16.30 9.16
C GLY A 266 5.33 -16.10 10.67
N ILE A 267 5.47 -14.85 11.15
CA ILE A 267 5.51 -14.50 12.57
C ILE A 267 4.12 -14.00 12.97
N PRO A 268 3.30 -14.81 13.68
CA PRO A 268 1.90 -14.48 13.93
C PRO A 268 1.68 -13.19 14.71
N LEU A 269 2.67 -12.77 15.52
CA LEU A 269 2.59 -11.51 16.29
C LEU A 269 2.51 -10.27 15.38
N LEU A 270 2.99 -10.38 14.14
CA LEU A 270 3.08 -9.28 13.21
C LEU A 270 1.84 -9.14 12.30
N ASP A 271 0.91 -10.11 12.29
CA ASP A 271 -0.28 -9.98 11.41
C ASP A 271 -1.31 -8.97 11.94
N THR A 272 -1.00 -8.23 13.02
CA THR A 272 -1.88 -7.20 13.61
C THR A 272 -2.20 -6.05 12.67
N PHE A 273 -1.40 -5.85 11.62
CA PHE A 273 -1.54 -4.72 10.70
C PHE A 273 -2.52 -4.99 9.56
N PHE A 274 -2.71 -6.23 9.15
CA PHE A 274 -3.43 -6.52 7.90
C PHE A 274 -4.94 -6.49 8.09
N CYS A 275 -5.45 -7.01 9.21
CA CYS A 275 -6.86 -6.88 9.63
C CYS A 275 -7.90 -7.16 8.52
N ARG A 276 -7.58 -8.05 7.56
CA ARG A 276 -8.42 -8.30 6.37
C ARG A 276 -9.84 -8.67 6.74
N ASP A 277 -10.00 -9.64 7.63
CA ASP A 277 -11.31 -10.22 7.94
C ASP A 277 -12.18 -9.23 8.72
N ASP A 278 -11.58 -8.46 9.63
CA ASP A 278 -12.28 -7.40 10.36
C ASP A 278 -12.69 -6.25 9.44
N TYR A 279 -11.82 -5.88 8.50
CA TYR A 279 -12.13 -4.87 7.48
C TYR A 279 -13.26 -5.35 6.56
N ALA A 280 -13.21 -6.61 6.11
CA ALA A 280 -14.29 -7.21 5.32
C ALA A 280 -15.61 -7.20 6.09
N ALA A 281 -15.60 -7.62 7.35
CA ALA A 281 -16.78 -7.57 8.22
C ALA A 281 -17.31 -6.13 8.36
N ALA A 282 -16.41 -5.14 8.49
CA ALA A 282 -16.76 -3.73 8.56
C ALA A 282 -17.44 -3.24 7.26
N VAL A 283 -16.88 -3.54 6.09
CA VAL A 283 -17.46 -3.18 4.79
C VAL A 283 -18.83 -3.82 4.59
N LYS A 284 -19.01 -5.10 4.95
CA LYS A 284 -20.33 -5.78 4.89
C LYS A 284 -21.35 -5.08 5.79
N ARG A 285 -20.98 -4.74 7.02
CA ARG A 285 -21.87 -4.03 7.96
C ARG A 285 -22.24 -2.63 7.47
N ALA A 286 -21.34 -1.97 6.74
CA ALA A 286 -21.61 -0.70 6.09
C ALA A 286 -22.52 -0.83 4.85
N GLY A 287 -22.98 -2.04 4.49
CA GLY A 287 -23.82 -2.30 3.33
C GLY A 287 -23.04 -2.43 2.01
N GLY A 288 -21.71 -2.46 2.07
CA GLY A 288 -20.85 -2.62 0.90
C GLY A 288 -20.75 -4.08 0.42
N VAL A 289 -20.34 -4.25 -0.83
CA VAL A 289 -19.97 -5.55 -1.40
C VAL A 289 -18.50 -5.79 -1.14
N VAL A 290 -18.15 -6.92 -0.54
CA VAL A 290 -16.76 -7.31 -0.33
C VAL A 290 -16.57 -8.81 -0.43
N GLU A 291 -15.52 -9.19 -1.14
CA GLU A 291 -15.04 -10.55 -1.26
C GLU A 291 -13.63 -10.66 -0.69
N THR A 292 -13.35 -11.80 -0.08
CA THR A 292 -12.04 -12.11 0.49
C THR A 292 -11.45 -13.32 -0.20
N ILE A 293 -10.17 -13.24 -0.55
CA ILE A 293 -9.38 -14.34 -1.10
C ILE A 293 -8.20 -14.56 -0.16
N LEU A 294 -7.86 -15.81 0.07
CA LEU A 294 -6.61 -16.22 0.73
C LEU A 294 -5.77 -16.95 -0.30
N VAL A 295 -4.49 -16.62 -0.38
CA VAL A 295 -3.52 -17.37 -1.18
C VAL A 295 -2.45 -18.00 -0.31
N SER A 296 -1.96 -19.16 -0.73
CA SER A 296 -0.96 -19.98 -0.05
C SER A 296 0.46 -19.44 -0.29
N ALA A 297 0.65 -18.17 0.02
CA ALA A 297 1.92 -17.46 -0.07
C ALA A 297 2.19 -16.70 1.23
N ASN A 298 3.38 -16.10 1.33
CA ASN A 298 3.69 -15.11 2.36
C ASN A 298 3.71 -13.69 1.76
N HIS A 299 3.80 -12.68 2.62
CA HIS A 299 3.81 -11.27 2.21
C HIS A 299 4.80 -10.90 1.09
N TRP A 300 5.97 -11.53 1.08
CA TRP A 300 7.04 -11.23 0.12
C TRP A 300 6.80 -11.89 -1.23
N THR A 301 6.14 -13.04 -1.22
CA THR A 301 5.96 -13.88 -2.40
C THR A 301 4.56 -13.80 -3.00
N VAL A 302 3.59 -13.22 -2.29
CA VAL A 302 2.19 -13.09 -2.75
C VAL A 302 2.08 -12.43 -4.11
N LEU A 303 2.88 -11.40 -4.38
CA LEU A 303 2.81 -10.64 -5.62
C LEU A 303 3.29 -11.43 -6.86
N ASP A 304 4.02 -12.53 -6.65
CA ASP A 304 4.60 -13.35 -7.72
C ASP A 304 4.03 -14.77 -7.76
N CYS A 305 3.13 -15.14 -6.85
CA CYS A 305 2.62 -16.51 -6.81
C CYS A 305 1.58 -16.77 -7.91
N ASP A 306 1.58 -17.99 -8.46
CA ASP A 306 0.62 -18.39 -9.50
C ASP A 306 -0.82 -18.41 -9.00
N GLU A 307 -1.01 -18.72 -7.71
CA GLU A 307 -2.34 -18.69 -7.10
C GLU A 307 -2.94 -17.28 -7.14
N LEU A 308 -2.17 -16.23 -6.85
CA LEU A 308 -2.64 -14.86 -6.98
C LEU A 308 -3.05 -14.57 -8.44
N PHE A 309 -2.22 -14.94 -9.41
CA PHE A 309 -2.53 -14.75 -10.82
C PHE A 309 -3.86 -15.41 -11.21
N VAL A 310 -4.04 -16.70 -10.88
CA VAL A 310 -5.26 -17.46 -11.19
C VAL A 310 -6.48 -16.80 -10.55
N LYS A 311 -6.39 -16.43 -9.26
CA LYS A 311 -7.50 -15.78 -8.55
C LYS A 311 -7.86 -14.41 -9.12
N LEU A 312 -6.88 -13.62 -9.52
CA LEU A 312 -7.14 -12.32 -10.17
C LEU A 312 -7.68 -12.52 -11.59
N PHE A 313 -7.19 -13.51 -12.34
CA PHE A 313 -7.71 -13.83 -13.66
C PHE A 313 -9.19 -14.22 -13.59
N ASP A 314 -9.55 -15.10 -12.65
CA ASP A 314 -10.95 -15.48 -12.43
C ASP A 314 -11.82 -14.25 -12.14
N LYS A 315 -11.37 -13.37 -11.24
CA LYS A 315 -12.13 -12.17 -10.86
C LYS A 315 -12.22 -11.13 -11.96
N PHE A 316 -11.17 -10.93 -12.76
CA PHE A 316 -11.20 -9.91 -13.80
C PHE A 316 -11.86 -10.41 -15.09
N VAL A 317 -11.60 -11.66 -15.48
CA VAL A 317 -11.90 -12.17 -16.83
C VAL A 317 -13.09 -13.11 -16.83
N VAL A 318 -13.18 -14.02 -15.87
CA VAL A 318 -14.17 -15.13 -15.89
C VAL A 318 -15.46 -14.71 -15.20
N GLU A 319 -15.37 -14.28 -13.95
CA GLU A 319 -16.51 -13.92 -13.10
C GLU A 319 -16.92 -12.45 -13.30
N GLY A 320 -15.93 -11.61 -13.63
CA GLY A 320 -16.06 -10.16 -13.65
C GLY A 320 -15.94 -9.54 -12.25
N TRP A 321 -15.62 -8.25 -12.23
CA TRP A 321 -15.44 -7.52 -10.97
C TRP A 321 -16.70 -7.59 -10.10
N PRO A 322 -16.60 -7.73 -8.76
CA PRO A 322 -17.76 -7.77 -7.89
C PRO A 322 -18.69 -6.58 -8.15
N LYS A 323 -20.00 -6.81 -8.21
CA LYS A 323 -21.00 -5.76 -8.54
C LYS A 323 -21.95 -5.55 -7.38
N VAL A 324 -22.37 -4.29 -7.22
CA VAL A 324 -23.50 -3.94 -6.36
C VAL A 324 -24.77 -4.46 -7.03
N LYS A 325 -25.38 -5.51 -6.45
CA LYS A 325 -26.68 -6.03 -6.91
C LYS A 325 -27.82 -5.04 -6.72
#